data_AF-A0A7S1BDX3-F1
#
_entry.id   AF-A0A7S1BDX3-F1
#
_cell.length_a   1.000
_cell.length_b   1.000
_cell.length_c   1.000
_cell.angle_alpha   90.00
_cell.angle_beta   90.00
_cell.angle_gamma   90.00
#
_symmetry.space_group_name_H-M   'P 1'
#
loop_
_entity.id
_entity.type
_entity.pdbx_description
1 polymer ?
#
loop_
_entity_poly.entity_id
_entity_poly.type
_entity_poly.pdbx_seq_one_letter_code
_entity_poly.pdbx_strand_id
1 'polypeptide(L)'
;MTTTTRGILLATLLLFGTTVDDTIWLVPALSLRRRRAIVSVFFVLTVEAIVFVSVSLAWRARKYVKKAGHNREYLPAAVGASLCWVFCAGLLIKKWLKRRRKRREHTSSNLAGKERSEAKPGDYGSIPSPDSEKTEAESCTDIDTEITDDDSPDNFAPLTVISLTLAGTLDEIAYLPALIVGGTFSPAELSVGAALASFLIVFLITTLVNHFPAAVEKLDDIPLWLVVGCFAILLTTEAVGEYIGGGEKV
;
A
#
# COMPACT_ATOMS: atom_id res chain seq x y z
N MET A 1 28.97 -13.53 24.30
CA MET A 1 28.81 -12.31 23.46
C MET A 1 28.87 -12.56 21.95
N THR A 2 29.10 -13.79 21.47
CA THR A 2 29.11 -14.13 20.03
C THR A 2 27.72 -14.32 19.40
N THR A 3 26.65 -14.21 20.20
CA THR A 3 25.26 -14.38 19.76
C THR A 3 24.74 -13.21 18.93
N THR A 4 25.25 -11.99 19.16
CA THR A 4 24.69 -10.77 18.58
C THR A 4 24.91 -10.67 17.07
N THR A 5 26.08 -11.04 16.54
CA THR A 5 26.35 -10.95 15.10
C THR A 5 25.53 -11.96 14.29
N ARG A 6 25.35 -13.18 14.81
CA ARG A 6 24.52 -14.20 14.18
C ARG A 6 23.04 -13.81 14.21
N GLY A 7 22.57 -13.26 15.34
CA GLY A 7 21.21 -12.74 15.48
C GLY A 7 20.90 -11.63 14.48
N ILE A 8 21.81 -10.65 14.35
CA ILE A 8 21.68 -9.56 13.36
C ILE A 8 21.64 -10.13 11.94
N LEU A 9 22.57 -11.02 11.57
CA LEU A 9 22.61 -11.59 10.22
C LEU A 9 21.32 -12.35 9.88
N LEU A 10 20.82 -13.18 10.79
CA LEU A 10 19.57 -13.93 10.59
C LEU A 10 18.36 -13.00 10.52
N ALA A 11 18.29 -11.98 11.36
CA ALA A 11 17.25 -10.96 11.29
C ALA A 11 17.29 -10.21 9.96
N THR A 12 18.48 -9.82 9.49
CA THR A 12 18.67 -9.17 8.18
C THR A 12 18.23 -10.08 7.04
N LEU A 13 18.64 -11.35 7.02
CA LEU A 13 18.27 -12.28 5.95
C LEU A 13 16.78 -12.60 5.94
N LEU A 14 16.19 -12.76 7.12
CA LEU A 14 14.76 -12.99 7.28
C LEU A 14 13.96 -11.79 6.74
N LEU A 15 14.25 -10.60 7.27
CA LEU A 15 13.59 -9.37 6.85
C LEU A 15 13.82 -9.07 5.38
N PHE A 16 15.05 -9.21 4.89
CA PHE A 16 15.33 -9.06 3.47
C PHE A 16 14.50 -10.02 2.63
N GLY A 17 14.37 -11.29 3.05
CA GLY A 17 13.57 -12.29 2.35
C GLY A 17 12.08 -11.96 2.29
N THR A 18 11.49 -11.47 3.38
CA THR A 18 10.05 -11.09 3.42
C THR A 18 9.76 -9.76 2.78
N THR A 19 10.75 -8.87 2.71
CA THR A 19 10.58 -7.54 2.11
C THR A 19 11.04 -7.50 0.65
N VAL A 20 11.66 -8.57 0.12
CA VAL A 20 12.19 -8.55 -1.25
C VAL A 20 11.06 -8.54 -2.27
N ASP A 21 9.96 -9.25 -2.02
CA ASP A 21 8.78 -9.21 -2.86
C ASP A 21 8.04 -7.88 -2.73
N ASP A 22 8.13 -7.20 -1.58
CA ASP A 22 7.59 -5.84 -1.46
C ASP A 22 8.29 -4.82 -2.34
N THR A 23 9.56 -5.09 -2.69
CA THR A 23 10.35 -4.20 -3.54
C THR A 23 9.77 -4.02 -4.94
N ILE A 24 9.04 -5.04 -5.42
CA ILE A 24 8.30 -5.01 -6.68
C ILE A 24 7.36 -3.79 -6.72
N TRP A 25 6.74 -3.43 -5.60
CA TRP A 25 5.86 -2.28 -5.53
C TRP A 25 6.60 -0.94 -5.57
N LEU A 26 7.82 -0.88 -5.04
CA LEU A 26 8.62 0.35 -4.98
C LEU A 26 9.30 0.66 -6.31
N VAL A 27 9.38 -0.30 -7.22
CA VAL A 27 10.06 -0.18 -8.51
C VAL A 27 9.54 1.00 -9.35
N PRO A 28 8.22 1.17 -9.60
CA PRO A 28 7.71 2.33 -10.34
C PRO A 28 8.06 3.66 -9.67
N ALA A 29 7.98 3.74 -8.33
CA ALA A 29 8.32 4.94 -7.56
C ALA A 29 9.82 5.31 -7.63
N LEU A 30 10.70 4.31 -7.72
CA LEU A 30 12.15 4.47 -7.75
C LEU A 30 12.73 4.67 -9.17
N SER A 31 11.93 4.42 -10.20
CA SER A 31 12.27 4.70 -11.61
C SER A 31 12.53 6.20 -11.85
N LEU A 32 11.90 7.08 -11.07
CA LEU A 32 12.05 8.54 -11.16
C LEU A 32 13.42 9.01 -10.65
N ARG A 33 14.37 9.14 -11.59
CA ARG A 33 15.79 9.47 -11.34
C ARG A 33 16.01 10.66 -10.41
N ARG A 34 15.20 11.72 -10.52
CA ARG A 34 15.34 12.96 -9.72
C ARG A 34 14.92 12.81 -8.26
N ARG A 35 14.04 11.85 -7.94
CA ARG A 35 13.46 11.67 -6.60
C ARG A 35 13.90 10.39 -5.89
N ARG A 36 14.65 9.52 -6.58
CA ARG A 36 15.13 8.23 -6.08
C ARG A 36 15.69 8.30 -4.67
N ALA A 37 16.61 9.23 -4.39
CA ALA A 37 17.21 9.37 -3.05
C ALA A 37 16.18 9.69 -1.96
N ILE A 38 15.24 10.59 -2.24
CA ILE A 38 14.18 10.99 -1.30
C ILE A 38 13.26 9.79 -1.02
N VAL A 39 12.82 9.10 -2.09
CA VAL A 39 11.96 7.91 -1.98
C VAL A 39 12.65 6.81 -1.16
N SER A 40 13.95 6.55 -1.40
CA SER A 40 14.73 5.58 -0.64
C SER A 40 14.85 5.93 0.84
N VAL A 41 15.05 7.22 1.18
CA VAL A 41 15.09 7.66 2.58
C VAL A 41 13.73 7.47 3.25
N PHE A 42 12.63 7.85 2.59
CA PHE A 42 11.29 7.62 3.14
C PHE A 42 10.97 6.14 3.30
N PHE A 43 11.40 5.29 2.37
CA PHE A 43 11.26 3.84 2.49
C PHE A 43 11.96 3.30 3.74
N VAL A 44 13.25 3.60 3.91
CA VAL A 44 14.04 3.17 5.09
C VAL A 44 13.40 3.68 6.39
N LEU A 45 13.01 4.96 6.44
CA LEU A 45 12.35 5.54 7.62
C LEU A 45 11.00 4.87 7.92
N THR A 46 10.25 4.46 6.89
CA THR A 46 8.96 3.80 7.06
C THR A 46 9.15 2.38 7.61
N VAL A 47 10.08 1.61 7.06
CA VAL A 47 10.43 0.27 7.57
C VAL A 47 10.89 0.34 9.04
N GLU A 48 11.77 1.29 9.39
CA GLU A 48 12.21 1.48 10.78
C GLU A 48 11.05 1.88 11.72
N ALA A 49 10.18 2.78 11.27
CA ALA A 49 9.00 3.17 12.06
C ALA A 49 8.08 1.97 12.32
N ILE A 50 7.92 1.08 11.35
CA ILE A 50 7.12 -0.14 11.47
C ILE A 50 7.73 -1.11 12.47
N VAL A 51 9.05 -1.31 12.42
CA VAL A 51 9.76 -2.14 13.41
C VAL A 51 9.60 -1.54 14.80
N PHE A 52 9.73 -0.22 14.94
CA PHE A 52 9.54 0.45 16.23
C PHE A 52 8.11 0.29 16.78
N VAL A 53 7.10 0.40 15.92
CA VAL A 53 5.70 0.14 16.26
C VAL A 53 5.52 -1.33 16.68
N SER A 54 6.10 -2.28 15.95
CA SER A 54 6.02 -3.72 16.23
C SER A 54 6.68 -4.07 17.57
N VAL A 55 7.85 -3.49 17.87
CA VAL A 55 8.52 -3.62 19.17
C VAL A 55 7.67 -3.04 20.29
N SER A 56 7.05 -1.88 20.07
CA SER A 56 6.16 -1.24 21.04
C SER A 56 4.92 -2.09 21.32
N LEU A 57 4.31 -2.67 20.28
CA LEU A 57 3.19 -3.59 20.38
C LEU A 57 3.57 -4.87 21.13
N ALA A 58 4.71 -5.48 20.80
CA ALA A 58 5.22 -6.67 21.49
C ALA A 58 5.49 -6.39 22.98
N TRP A 59 6.04 -5.22 23.32
CA TRP A 59 6.28 -4.82 24.70
C TRP A 59 4.97 -4.64 25.47
N ARG A 60 3.97 -3.99 24.86
CA ARG A 60 2.62 -3.86 25.44
C ARG A 60 1.97 -5.23 25.62
N ALA A 61 2.02 -6.10 24.61
CA ALA A 61 1.46 -7.45 24.65
C ALA A 61 2.07 -8.26 25.80
N ARG A 62 3.41 -8.24 25.97
CA ARG A 62 4.10 -8.87 27.11
C ARG A 62 3.59 -8.36 28.46
N LYS A 63 3.34 -7.06 28.60
CA LYS A 63 2.82 -6.46 29.84
C LYS A 63 1.38 -6.88 30.12
N TYR A 64 0.53 -6.96 29.10
CA TYR A 64 -0.85 -7.43 29.23
C TYR A 64 -0.93 -8.92 29.59
N VAL A 65 -0.14 -9.76 28.91
CA VAL A 65 -0.09 -11.21 29.16
C VAL A 65 0.32 -11.52 30.61
N LYS A 66 1.31 -10.79 31.17
CA LYS A 66 1.70 -10.94 32.58
C LYS A 66 0.56 -10.66 33.57
N LYS A 67 -0.42 -9.84 33.19
CA LYS A 67 -1.58 -9.50 34.05
C LYS A 67 -2.77 -10.44 33.85
N ALA A 68 -2.99 -10.91 32.62
CA ALA A 68 -4.23 -11.60 32.26
C ALA A 68 -4.23 -13.10 32.57
N GLY A 69 -3.07 -13.75 32.72
CA GLY A 69 -3.00 -15.20 33.03
C GLY A 69 -3.66 -16.13 31.99
N HIS A 70 -4.04 -15.61 30.82
CA HIS A 70 -4.82 -16.30 29.80
C HIS A 70 -3.98 -16.69 28.57
N ASN A 71 -4.51 -17.64 27.80
CA ASN A 71 -3.85 -18.32 26.66
C ASN A 71 -3.19 -17.34 25.68
N ARG A 72 -1.87 -17.54 25.49
CA ARG A 72 -0.92 -16.64 24.83
C ARG A 72 -1.03 -16.58 23.30
N GLU A 73 -1.64 -17.58 22.68
CA GLU A 73 -1.42 -17.87 21.26
C GLU A 73 -2.34 -17.05 20.33
N TYR A 74 -3.56 -16.71 20.77
CA TYR A 74 -4.53 -16.03 19.90
C TYR A 74 -4.36 -14.51 19.78
N LEU A 75 -3.70 -13.88 20.77
CA LEU A 75 -3.57 -12.42 20.83
C LEU A 75 -2.78 -11.81 19.64
N PRO A 76 -1.60 -12.34 19.24
CA PRO A 76 -0.84 -11.75 18.14
C PRO A 76 -1.55 -11.88 16.80
N ALA A 77 -2.15 -13.04 16.49
CA ALA A 77 -2.90 -13.26 15.26
C ALA A 77 -4.09 -12.30 15.13
N ALA A 78 -4.87 -12.14 16.21
CA ALA A 78 -6.01 -11.22 16.23
C ALA A 78 -5.58 -9.75 16.05
N VAL A 79 -4.46 -9.33 16.65
CA VAL A 79 -3.94 -7.97 16.47
C VAL A 79 -3.48 -7.75 15.03
N GLY A 80 -2.75 -8.70 14.44
CA GLY A 80 -2.32 -8.62 13.04
C GLY A 80 -3.49 -8.52 12.07
N ALA A 81 -4.49 -9.40 12.24
CA ALA A 81 -5.73 -9.36 11.45
C ALA A 81 -6.47 -8.03 11.61
N SER A 82 -6.60 -7.51 12.83
CA SER A 82 -7.27 -6.24 13.08
C SER A 82 -6.58 -5.06 12.40
N LEU A 83 -5.24 -5.03 12.41
CA LEU A 83 -4.45 -3.99 11.74
C LEU A 83 -4.58 -4.09 10.22
N CYS A 84 -4.56 -5.31 9.67
CA CYS A 84 -4.80 -5.55 8.25
C CYS A 84 -6.17 -5.02 7.80
N TRP A 85 -7.23 -5.30 8.56
CA TRP A 85 -8.58 -4.82 8.25
C TRP A 85 -8.70 -3.30 8.36
N VAL A 86 -8.09 -2.68 9.37
CA VAL A 86 -8.07 -1.21 9.51
C VAL A 86 -7.35 -0.58 8.31
N PHE A 87 -6.24 -1.15 7.88
CA PHE A 87 -5.49 -0.65 6.73
C PHE A 87 -6.28 -0.80 5.42
N CYS A 88 -6.87 -1.98 5.19
CA CYS A 88 -7.73 -2.24 4.04
C CYS A 88 -8.92 -1.27 4.00
N ALA A 89 -9.60 -1.08 5.14
CA ALA A 89 -10.68 -0.10 5.27
C ALA A 89 -10.21 1.33 4.96
N GLY A 90 -9.01 1.72 5.44
CA GLY A 90 -8.40 3.00 5.14
C GLY A 90 -8.18 3.23 3.64
N LEU A 91 -7.66 2.22 2.93
CA LEU A 91 -7.47 2.28 1.47
C LEU A 91 -8.81 2.37 0.72
N LEU A 92 -9.82 1.60 1.15
CA LEU A 92 -11.16 1.65 0.57
C LEU A 92 -11.81 3.03 0.78
N ILE A 93 -11.71 3.59 1.99
CA ILE A 93 -12.20 4.94 2.31
C ILE A 93 -11.48 5.97 1.44
N LYS A 94 -10.15 5.90 1.32
CA LYS A 94 -9.38 6.82 0.45
C LYS A 94 -9.84 6.75 -1.00
N LYS A 95 -10.03 5.54 -1.56
CA LYS A 95 -10.54 5.34 -2.93
C LYS A 95 -11.95 5.90 -3.09
N TRP A 96 -12.81 5.69 -2.10
CA TRP A 96 -14.17 6.21 -2.10
C TRP A 96 -14.21 7.75 -2.01
N LEU A 97 -13.35 8.36 -1.19
CA LEU A 97 -13.20 9.81 -1.11
C LEU A 97 -12.65 10.41 -2.41
N LYS A 98 -11.66 9.76 -3.06
CA LYS A 98 -11.15 10.18 -4.38
C LYS A 98 -12.27 10.16 -5.43
N ARG A 99 -13.08 9.09 -5.47
CA ARG A 99 -14.25 8.99 -6.36
C ARG A 99 -15.28 10.10 -6.08
N ARG A 100 -15.55 10.42 -4.81
CA ARG A 100 -16.45 11.53 -4.44
C ARG A 100 -15.92 12.89 -4.89
N ARG A 101 -14.62 13.12 -4.80
CA ARG A 101 -13.98 14.37 -5.25
C ARG A 101 -14.12 14.54 -6.77
N LYS A 102 -13.79 13.52 -7.57
CA LYS A 102 -13.95 13.57 -9.04
C LYS A 102 -15.39 13.87 -9.47
N ARG A 103 -16.39 13.29 -8.79
CA ARG A 103 -17.81 13.57 -9.08
C ARG A 103 -18.18 15.04 -8.83
N ARG A 104 -17.64 15.68 -7.79
CA ARG A 104 -17.88 17.11 -7.52
C ARG A 104 -17.27 17.99 -8.60
N GLU A 105 -16.07 17.67 -9.07
CA GLU A 105 -15.37 18.43 -10.12
C GLU A 105 -16.10 18.33 -11.49
N HIS A 106 -16.64 17.16 -11.86
CA HIS A 106 -17.51 17.03 -13.04
C HIS A 106 -18.83 17.79 -12.92
N THR A 107 -19.49 17.76 -11.75
CA THR A 107 -20.71 18.56 -11.55
C THR A 107 -20.42 20.05 -11.63
N SER A 108 -19.32 20.52 -11.03
CA SER A 108 -18.93 21.94 -11.07
C SER A 108 -18.54 22.42 -12.48
N SER A 109 -17.82 21.60 -13.26
CA SER A 109 -17.46 21.95 -14.65
C SER A 109 -18.68 21.96 -15.58
N ASN A 110 -19.63 21.02 -15.41
CA ASN A 110 -20.88 21.03 -16.15
C ASN A 110 -21.76 22.26 -15.83
N LEU A 111 -21.81 22.69 -14.57
CA LEU A 111 -22.53 23.91 -14.17
C LEU A 111 -21.87 25.18 -14.75
N ALA A 112 -20.55 25.28 -14.69
CA ALA A 112 -19.81 26.42 -15.27
C ALA A 112 -19.94 26.52 -16.81
N GLY A 113 -20.02 25.37 -17.51
CA GLY A 113 -20.26 25.33 -18.95
C GLY A 113 -21.67 25.77 -19.34
N LYS A 114 -22.68 25.44 -18.51
CA LYS A 114 -24.08 25.80 -18.75
C LYS A 114 -24.33 27.30 -18.59
N GLU A 115 -23.77 27.93 -17.54
CA GLU A 115 -23.89 29.37 -17.34
C GLU A 115 -23.26 30.20 -18.47
N ARG A 116 -22.21 29.69 -19.12
CA ARG A 116 -21.56 30.38 -20.24
C ARG A 116 -22.37 30.32 -21.55
N SER A 117 -23.29 29.36 -21.67
CA SER A 117 -24.11 29.18 -22.88
C SER A 117 -25.45 29.94 -22.83
N GLU A 118 -25.96 30.28 -21.63
CA GLU A 118 -27.20 31.07 -21.48
C GLU A 118 -26.98 32.60 -21.56
N ALA A 119 -25.73 33.07 -21.60
CA ALA A 119 -25.40 34.49 -21.72
C ALA A 119 -25.12 34.95 -23.17
N LYS A 120 -25.67 34.27 -24.18
CA LYS A 120 -25.69 34.81 -25.56
C LYS A 120 -27.02 35.56 -25.75
N PRO A 121 -27.02 36.91 -25.69
CA PRO A 121 -28.23 37.69 -25.90
C PRO A 121 -28.80 37.37 -27.29
N GLY A 122 -30.11 37.08 -27.33
CA GLY A 122 -30.80 36.55 -28.49
C GLY A 122 -30.58 37.37 -29.76
N ASP A 123 -30.00 36.70 -30.76
CA ASP A 123 -30.05 37.14 -32.15
C ASP A 123 -31.45 36.80 -32.69
N TYR A 124 -32.36 37.76 -32.55
CA TYR A 124 -33.74 37.68 -33.00
C TYR A 124 -33.76 37.94 -34.53
N GLY A 125 -33.60 36.91 -35.37
CA GLY A 125 -33.84 37.11 -36.81
C GLY A 125 -33.27 36.15 -37.85
N SER A 126 -32.75 34.98 -37.51
CA SER A 126 -32.20 34.07 -38.53
C SER A 126 -33.27 33.09 -39.05
N ILE A 127 -33.61 33.24 -40.33
CA ILE A 127 -34.54 32.41 -41.11
C ILE A 127 -33.99 30.97 -41.19
N PRO A 128 -34.80 29.92 -40.93
CA PRO A 128 -34.35 28.54 -40.99
C PRO A 128 -34.10 28.10 -42.43
N SER A 129 -32.88 27.66 -42.73
CA SER A 129 -32.58 26.89 -43.94
C SER A 129 -32.91 25.41 -43.71
N PRO A 130 -33.77 24.80 -44.53
CA PRO A 130 -33.92 23.35 -44.57
C PRO A 130 -32.65 22.74 -45.22
N ASP A 131 -32.38 21.48 -44.92
CA ASP A 131 -31.34 20.63 -45.54
C ASP A 131 -30.00 20.55 -44.79
N SER A 132 -30.00 19.82 -43.67
CA SER A 132 -28.79 19.08 -43.26
C SER A 132 -29.18 17.88 -42.38
N GLU A 133 -29.77 16.86 -43.00
CA GLU A 133 -29.70 15.49 -42.50
C GLU A 133 -28.23 15.06 -42.42
N LYS A 134 -27.69 14.85 -41.22
CA LYS A 134 -26.51 14.00 -41.01
C LYS A 134 -26.42 13.53 -39.56
N THR A 135 -27.00 12.34 -39.37
CA THR A 135 -26.43 11.20 -38.65
C THR A 135 -25.95 11.46 -37.22
N GLU A 136 -26.88 11.29 -36.29
CA GLU A 136 -26.60 10.92 -34.91
C GLU A 136 -25.99 9.52 -34.90
N ALA A 137 -24.67 9.45 -34.75
CA ALA A 137 -23.97 8.21 -34.41
C ALA A 137 -23.73 8.20 -32.90
N GLU A 138 -24.34 7.23 -32.24
CA GLU A 138 -24.07 6.80 -30.87
C GLU A 138 -22.56 6.73 -30.60
N SER A 139 -22.05 7.56 -29.69
CA SER A 139 -20.77 7.32 -29.04
C SER A 139 -21.03 6.89 -27.61
N CYS A 140 -21.55 5.68 -27.46
CA CYS A 140 -21.40 4.90 -26.24
C CYS A 140 -19.94 4.43 -26.17
N THR A 141 -19.03 5.27 -25.72
CA THR A 141 -17.67 4.86 -25.36
C THR A 141 -17.54 4.75 -23.86
N ASP A 142 -17.72 3.51 -23.40
CA ASP A 142 -16.99 2.83 -22.33
C ASP A 142 -16.33 3.71 -21.27
N ILE A 143 -17.02 3.79 -20.13
CA ILE A 143 -16.45 4.19 -18.85
C ILE A 143 -15.69 2.98 -18.31
N ASP A 144 -14.49 2.71 -18.84
CA ASP A 144 -13.56 1.77 -18.23
C ASP A 144 -12.15 2.35 -18.13
N THR A 145 -11.78 2.59 -16.86
CA THR A 145 -10.41 2.55 -16.32
C THR A 145 -9.41 3.62 -16.75
N GLU A 146 -9.81 4.90 -16.71
CA GLU A 146 -8.81 5.97 -16.58
C GLU A 146 -8.39 6.11 -15.11
N ILE A 147 -7.24 5.51 -14.78
CA ILE A 147 -6.37 6.04 -13.73
C ILE A 147 -5.84 7.38 -14.27
N THR A 148 -6.69 8.41 -14.29
CA THR A 148 -6.18 9.77 -14.21
C THR A 148 -5.69 9.93 -12.78
N ASP A 149 -4.44 9.51 -12.60
CA ASP A 149 -3.50 10.30 -11.85
C ASP A 149 -3.65 11.74 -12.35
N ASP A 150 -3.83 12.64 -11.39
CA ASP A 150 -3.71 14.06 -11.63
C ASP A 150 -2.20 14.28 -11.85
N ASP A 151 -1.76 13.87 -13.05
CA ASP A 151 -0.40 13.75 -13.57
C ASP A 151 0.17 15.14 -13.83
N SER A 152 0.28 15.91 -12.76
CA SER A 152 1.49 16.72 -12.66
C SER A 152 2.60 15.73 -12.26
N PRO A 153 3.53 15.34 -13.17
CA PRO A 153 4.68 14.50 -12.82
C PRO A 153 5.53 15.08 -11.68
N ASP A 154 5.24 16.32 -11.28
CA ASP A 154 5.84 17.00 -10.15
C ASP A 154 5.14 16.80 -8.78
N ASN A 155 3.94 16.24 -8.71
CA ASN A 155 3.23 16.02 -7.43
C ASN A 155 3.29 14.57 -6.94
N PHE A 156 4.42 13.89 -7.18
CA PHE A 156 4.71 12.62 -6.51
C PHE A 156 4.75 12.84 -4.99
N ALA A 157 3.63 12.54 -4.32
CA ALA A 157 3.46 12.78 -2.90
C ALA A 157 4.23 11.74 -2.08
N PRO A 158 5.11 12.12 -1.15
CA PRO A 158 5.79 11.21 -0.23
C PRO A 158 4.84 10.24 0.48
N LEU A 159 3.59 10.66 0.69
CA LEU A 159 2.52 9.85 1.25
C LEU A 159 2.20 8.60 0.43
N THR A 160 2.38 8.62 -0.89
CA THR A 160 2.17 7.44 -1.75
C THR A 160 3.23 6.38 -1.43
N VAL A 161 4.51 6.79 -1.36
CA VAL A 161 5.62 5.90 -0.99
C VAL A 161 5.39 5.29 0.39
N ILE A 162 5.01 6.11 1.37
CA ILE A 162 4.72 5.66 2.73
C ILE A 162 3.55 4.66 2.71
N SER A 163 2.47 4.96 1.98
CA SER A 163 1.31 4.06 1.92
C SER A 163 1.62 2.74 1.21
N LEU A 164 2.49 2.77 0.19
CA LEU A 164 2.87 1.59 -0.57
C LEU A 164 3.83 0.71 0.24
N THR A 165 4.80 1.36 0.90
CA THR A 165 5.72 0.68 1.82
C THR A 165 4.94 0.04 2.96
N LEU A 166 4.04 0.78 3.60
CA LEU A 166 3.20 0.27 4.69
C LEU A 166 2.24 -0.84 4.22
N ALA A 167 1.84 -0.84 2.95
CA ALA A 167 1.00 -1.90 2.38
C ALA A 167 1.77 -3.19 2.14
N GLY A 168 3.01 -3.09 1.63
CA GLY A 168 3.89 -4.24 1.46
C GLY A 168 4.24 -4.84 2.82
N THR A 169 4.77 -3.99 3.70
CA THR A 169 5.32 -4.38 5.02
C THR A 169 4.27 -4.72 6.09
N LEU A 170 3.04 -4.98 5.67
CA LEU A 170 1.92 -5.24 6.57
C LEU A 170 1.98 -6.64 7.18
N ASP A 171 2.52 -7.60 6.44
CA ASP A 171 2.79 -8.95 6.91
C ASP A 171 3.86 -8.96 8.03
N GLU A 172 4.85 -8.07 7.95
CA GLU A 172 5.88 -7.90 9.00
C GLU A 172 5.31 -7.43 10.31
N ILE A 173 4.30 -6.55 10.28
CA ILE A 173 3.59 -6.14 11.50
C ILE A 173 2.89 -7.34 12.16
N ALA A 174 2.45 -8.33 11.38
CA ALA A 174 1.80 -9.52 11.91
C ALA A 174 2.80 -10.47 12.58
N TYR A 175 3.96 -10.73 11.97
CA TYR A 175 4.89 -11.74 12.49
C TYR A 175 5.99 -11.17 13.40
N LEU A 176 6.42 -9.91 13.26
CA LEU A 176 7.48 -9.32 14.09
C LEU A 176 7.17 -9.36 15.59
N PRO A 177 5.95 -9.01 16.05
CA PRO A 177 5.59 -9.14 17.45
C PRO A 177 5.69 -10.59 17.95
N ALA A 178 5.33 -11.57 17.11
CA ALA A 178 5.43 -12.99 17.46
C ALA A 178 6.89 -13.42 17.62
N LEU A 179 7.79 -13.00 16.73
CA LEU A 179 9.24 -13.27 16.84
C LEU A 179 9.85 -12.66 18.10
N ILE A 180 9.45 -11.43 18.44
CA ILE A 180 9.89 -10.77 19.67
C ILE A 180 9.35 -11.54 20.88
N VAL A 181 8.05 -11.84 20.92
CA VAL A 181 7.42 -12.53 22.06
C VAL A 181 8.00 -13.94 22.25
N GLY A 182 8.26 -14.67 21.17
CA GLY A 182 8.92 -15.97 21.16
C GLY A 182 10.38 -15.95 21.60
N GLY A 183 11.00 -14.75 21.64
CA GLY A 183 12.39 -14.59 22.07
C GLY A 183 13.41 -15.06 21.04
N THR A 184 12.99 -15.28 19.78
CA THR A 184 13.87 -15.67 18.67
C THR A 184 14.90 -14.58 18.38
N PHE A 185 14.47 -13.32 18.47
CA PHE A 185 15.32 -12.15 18.27
C PHE A 185 15.10 -11.12 19.36
N SER A 186 16.17 -10.42 19.74
CA SER A 186 16.06 -9.22 20.56
C SER A 186 15.54 -8.03 19.71
N PRO A 187 14.86 -7.05 20.33
CA PRO A 187 14.42 -5.85 19.62
C PRO A 187 15.55 -5.08 18.93
N ALA A 188 16.75 -5.09 19.51
CA ALA A 188 17.92 -4.44 18.95
C ALA A 188 18.45 -5.19 17.70
N GLU A 189 18.49 -6.53 17.74
CA GLU A 189 18.86 -7.33 16.56
C GLU A 189 17.87 -7.14 15.42
N LEU A 190 16.56 -7.03 15.71
CA LEU A 190 15.54 -6.75 14.69
C LEU A 190 15.66 -5.35 14.11
N SER A 191 15.87 -4.30 14.92
CA SER A 191 16.02 -2.93 14.41
C SER A 191 17.28 -2.79 13.56
N VAL A 192 18.45 -3.27 14.03
CA VAL A 192 19.67 -3.24 13.21
C VAL A 192 19.51 -4.13 11.97
N GLY A 193 18.86 -5.29 12.12
CA GLY A 193 18.57 -6.20 11.04
C GLY A 193 17.72 -5.57 9.94
N ALA A 194 16.68 -4.84 10.32
CA ALA A 194 15.78 -4.11 9.43
C ALA A 194 16.47 -2.94 8.72
N ALA A 195 17.30 -2.19 9.44
CA ALA A 195 18.10 -1.13 8.85
C ALA A 195 18.97 -1.70 7.72
N LEU A 196 19.71 -2.77 8.00
CA LEU A 196 20.56 -3.43 7.00
C LEU A 196 19.74 -4.00 5.83
N ALA A 197 18.63 -4.66 6.11
CA ALA A 197 17.75 -5.21 5.08
C ALA A 197 17.19 -4.11 4.16
N SER A 198 16.73 -2.99 4.72
CA SER A 198 16.21 -1.86 3.94
C SER A 198 17.29 -1.22 3.06
N PHE A 199 18.53 -1.11 3.52
CA PHE A 199 19.64 -0.66 2.68
C PHE A 199 19.96 -1.65 1.55
N LEU A 200 19.95 -2.96 1.83
CA LEU A 200 20.16 -4.00 0.80
C LEU A 200 19.06 -3.98 -0.26
N ILE A 201 17.81 -3.78 0.15
CA ILE A 201 16.66 -3.60 -0.74
C ILE A 201 16.83 -2.37 -1.62
N VAL A 202 17.15 -1.22 -1.03
CA VAL A 202 17.36 0.00 -1.81
C VAL A 202 18.48 -0.22 -2.82
N PHE A 203 19.58 -0.85 -2.40
CA PHE A 203 20.68 -1.20 -3.30
C PHE A 203 20.24 -2.16 -4.42
N LEU A 204 19.48 -3.21 -4.08
CA LEU A 204 18.96 -4.17 -5.03
C LEU A 204 18.03 -3.51 -6.05
N ILE A 205 17.06 -2.70 -5.61
CA ILE A 205 16.12 -2.03 -6.51
C ILE A 205 16.88 -1.04 -7.41
N THR A 206 17.76 -0.22 -6.83
CA THR A 206 18.48 0.78 -7.61
C THR A 206 19.43 0.17 -8.65
N THR A 207 19.94 -1.04 -8.41
CA THR A 207 20.73 -1.79 -9.39
C THR A 207 19.85 -2.52 -10.41
N LEU A 208 18.82 -3.27 -9.97
CA LEU A 208 17.89 -4.00 -10.85
C LEU A 208 17.13 -3.10 -11.81
N VAL A 209 16.60 -1.97 -11.34
CA VAL A 209 15.85 -1.02 -12.19
C VAL A 209 16.72 -0.48 -13.32
N ASN A 210 18.03 -0.34 -13.10
CA ASN A 210 18.94 0.10 -14.16
C ASN A 210 19.24 -1.02 -15.18
N HIS A 211 19.06 -2.29 -14.81
CA HIS A 211 19.37 -3.45 -15.66
C HIS A 211 18.17 -4.04 -16.40
N PHE A 212 16.94 -3.89 -15.88
CA PHE A 212 15.75 -4.58 -16.41
C PHE A 212 14.53 -3.66 -16.62
N PRO A 213 14.62 -2.61 -17.45
CA PRO A 213 13.49 -1.68 -17.68
C PRO A 213 12.22 -2.39 -18.19
N ALA A 214 12.37 -3.38 -19.06
CA ALA A 214 11.23 -4.12 -19.62
C ALA A 214 10.46 -4.96 -18.57
N ALA A 215 11.12 -5.40 -17.51
CA ALA A 215 10.45 -6.12 -16.42
C ALA A 215 9.61 -5.16 -15.56
N VAL A 216 10.10 -3.93 -15.37
CA VAL A 216 9.41 -2.87 -14.63
C VAL A 216 8.11 -2.49 -15.33
N GLU A 217 8.12 -2.32 -16.65
CA GLU A 217 6.93 -1.95 -17.43
C GLU A 217 5.81 -2.98 -17.28
N LYS A 218 6.13 -4.29 -17.31
CA LYS A 218 5.13 -5.35 -17.13
C LYS A 218 4.59 -5.45 -15.70
N LEU A 219 5.36 -5.02 -14.72
CA LEU A 219 4.97 -5.07 -13.31
C LEU A 219 3.93 -4.00 -12.99
N ASP A 220 4.00 -2.87 -13.69
CA ASP A 220 3.11 -1.72 -13.52
C ASP A 220 1.66 -2.03 -13.98
N ASP A 221 1.49 -3.04 -14.84
CA ASP A 221 0.16 -3.49 -15.30
C ASP A 221 -0.65 -4.20 -14.20
N ILE A 222 -0.04 -4.61 -13.09
CA ILE A 222 -0.72 -5.40 -12.04
C ILE A 222 -1.42 -4.46 -11.05
N PRO A 223 -2.76 -4.51 -10.92
CA PRO A 223 -3.47 -3.65 -10.00
C PRO A 223 -3.18 -4.00 -8.53
N LEU A 224 -2.65 -3.03 -7.77
CA LEU A 224 -2.33 -3.18 -6.33
C LEU A 224 -3.48 -3.75 -5.49
N TRP A 225 -4.73 -3.39 -5.79
CA TRP A 225 -5.90 -3.85 -5.04
C TRP A 225 -6.13 -5.37 -5.17
N LEU A 226 -5.72 -5.97 -6.27
CA LEU A 226 -5.87 -7.40 -6.51
C LEU A 226 -4.96 -8.19 -5.56
N VAL A 227 -3.71 -7.74 -5.41
CA VAL A 227 -2.74 -8.42 -4.54
C VAL A 227 -3.07 -8.21 -3.06
N VAL A 228 -3.39 -6.97 -2.64
CA VAL A 228 -3.85 -6.72 -1.25
C VAL A 228 -5.10 -7.55 -0.93
N GLY A 229 -6.01 -7.70 -1.89
CA GLY A 229 -7.19 -8.56 -1.76
C GLY A 229 -6.83 -10.03 -1.54
N CYS A 230 -5.89 -10.58 -2.33
CA CYS A 230 -5.40 -11.94 -2.16
C CYS A 230 -4.77 -12.17 -0.77
N PHE A 231 -3.91 -11.27 -0.30
CA PHE A 231 -3.30 -11.37 1.02
C PHE A 231 -4.34 -11.36 2.15
N ALA A 232 -5.31 -10.45 2.10
CA ALA A 232 -6.38 -10.38 3.09
C ALA A 232 -7.20 -11.69 3.15
N ILE A 233 -7.48 -12.31 2.00
CA ILE A 233 -8.18 -13.59 1.94
C ILE A 233 -7.33 -14.69 2.60
N LEU A 234 -6.05 -14.80 2.24
CA LEU A 234 -5.14 -15.82 2.79
C LEU A 234 -5.04 -15.73 4.32
N LEU A 235 -4.78 -14.53 4.86
CA LEU A 235 -4.70 -14.30 6.30
C LEU A 235 -6.02 -14.60 7.02
N THR A 236 -7.16 -14.29 6.38
CA THR A 236 -8.47 -14.61 6.96
C THR A 236 -8.70 -16.12 6.98
N THR A 237 -8.34 -16.84 5.91
CA THR A 237 -8.50 -18.29 5.85
C THR A 237 -7.63 -19.01 6.89
N GLU A 238 -6.40 -18.53 7.11
CA GLU A 238 -5.51 -19.09 8.13
C GLU A 238 -6.07 -18.86 9.55
N ALA A 239 -6.50 -17.63 9.85
CA ALA A 239 -7.10 -17.32 11.16
C ALA A 239 -8.38 -18.12 11.44
N VAL A 240 -9.23 -18.33 10.43
CA VAL A 240 -10.43 -19.16 10.55
C VAL A 240 -10.06 -20.63 10.72
N GLY A 241 -9.04 -21.11 10.01
CA GLY A 241 -8.52 -22.47 10.14
C GLY A 241 -8.02 -22.77 11.55
N GLU A 242 -7.24 -21.86 12.15
CA GLU A 242 -6.78 -22.00 13.54
C GLU A 242 -7.95 -21.98 14.54
N TYR A 243 -8.95 -21.13 14.32
CA TYR A 243 -10.12 -21.05 15.18
C TYR A 243 -10.93 -22.36 15.18
N ILE A 244 -11.13 -22.96 14.00
CA ILE A 244 -11.88 -24.22 13.85
C ILE A 244 -11.05 -25.41 14.36
N GLY A 245 -9.78 -25.50 13.97
CA GLY A 245 -8.89 -26.62 14.35
C GLY A 245 -8.50 -26.63 15.84
N GLY A 246 -8.50 -25.47 16.51
CA GLY A 246 -8.29 -25.37 17.95
C GLY A 246 -9.43 -25.93 18.80
N GLY A 247 -10.63 -26.12 18.23
CA GLY A 247 -11.80 -26.66 18.93
C GLY A 247 -11.78 -28.18 19.11
N GLU A 248 -10.96 -28.91 18.35
CA GLU A 248 -10.96 -30.38 18.34
C GLU A 248 -9.94 -31.02 19.31
N LYS A 249 -9.19 -30.19 20.06
CA LYS A 249 -8.17 -30.63 21.03
C LYS A 249 -8.43 -30.16 22.46
N VAL A 250 -9.70 -30.06 22.87
CA VAL A 250 -10.10 -29.84 24.27
C VAL A 250 -10.86 -31.04 24.80
#